data_AF-A0AAE3M2D9-F1
#
_entry.id   AF-A0AAE3M2D9-F1
#
_cell.length_a   1.000
_cell.length_b   1.000
_cell.length_c   1.000
_cell.angle_alpha   90.00
_cell.angle_beta   90.00
_cell.angle_gamma   90.00
#
_symmetry.space_group_name_H-M   'P 1'
#
loop_
_entity.id
_entity.type
_entity.pdbx_description
1 polymer ?
#
loop_
_entity_poly.entity_id
_entity_poly.type
_entity_poly.pdbx_seq_one_letter_code
_entity_poly.pdbx_strand_id
1 'polypeptide(L)'
;MNNKLDLYHSILFLKLRPLRNRNVPQIKYKELLKEIKAEAYQFQPCYEVDFFPPHTDMAKYYRALIKNEAIRYYNQICSLINDSSDNDVKQLWVKSTLNDILSDKFTEVASEIERLNYSISHIDPKQNHKLKDITLSQETYVYQYLKFQLIQLYLDIQEAFESYLITDKLSEEDIHLQFFKEPKPNQLLIKESEKIEMPIVTNTKKEKSSFKPIYEDIQHIHNSKADYSIIYNQQLFGEVEAQLYEYDIIGIDYFFKKSKKQSNHTLLAATFKVLIENNYFRRNIIGSHQKLKDTDIRKYLDERYSVDTSQQFRRITDEQIEQAKIKLPWLDKIRRIS
;
A
#
# COMPACT_ATOMS: atom_id res chain seq x y z
N MET A 1 -7.51 -6.17 11.86
CA MET A 1 -7.57 -4.74 11.50
C MET A 1 -6.40 -4.03 12.18
N ASN A 2 -5.42 -3.53 11.42
CA ASN A 2 -4.22 -2.95 12.04
C ASN A 2 -3.91 -1.56 11.46
N ASN A 3 -4.86 -0.64 11.60
CA ASN A 3 -4.65 0.79 11.33
C ASN A 3 -4.25 1.47 12.65
N LYS A 4 -3.01 1.25 13.11
CA LYS A 4 -2.55 1.74 14.41
C LYS A 4 -1.14 2.32 14.32
N LEU A 5 -0.94 3.46 15.00
CA LEU A 5 0.35 4.11 15.19
C LEU A 5 1.02 3.59 16.48
N ASP A 6 1.30 2.29 16.52
CA ASP A 6 1.80 1.60 17.73
C ASP A 6 3.18 2.12 18.18
N LEU A 7 4.04 2.51 17.23
CA LEU A 7 5.35 3.08 17.56
C LEU A 7 5.21 4.46 18.19
N TYR A 8 4.30 5.30 17.72
CA TYR A 8 4.07 6.62 18.31
C TYR A 8 3.48 6.49 19.71
N HIS A 9 2.52 5.59 19.89
CA HIS A 9 2.03 5.24 21.22
C HIS A 9 3.15 4.74 22.14
N SER A 10 4.08 3.95 21.59
CA SER A 10 5.25 3.46 22.34
C SER A 10 6.22 4.57 22.74
N ILE A 11 6.39 5.61 21.92
CA ILE A 11 7.20 6.80 22.20
C ILE A 11 6.51 7.65 23.28
N LEU A 12 5.20 7.82 23.21
CA LEU A 12 4.47 8.66 24.15
C LEU A 12 4.37 8.03 25.54
N PHE A 13 4.05 6.73 25.63
CA PHE A 13 3.60 6.14 26.90
C PHE A 13 4.39 4.89 27.36
N LEU A 14 5.06 4.18 26.45
CA LEU A 14 5.63 2.86 26.75
C LEU A 14 7.17 2.88 26.89
N LYS A 15 7.83 1.93 26.23
CA LYS A 15 9.26 1.61 26.37
C LYS A 15 10.16 2.58 25.61
N LEU A 16 9.66 3.23 24.56
CA LEU A 16 10.42 4.18 23.74
C LEU A 16 10.28 5.61 24.24
N ARG A 17 9.86 5.80 25.49
CA ARG A 17 9.65 7.13 26.03
C ARG A 17 10.98 7.84 26.31
N PRO A 18 11.23 9.04 25.76
CA PRO A 18 12.47 9.78 25.99
C PRO A 18 12.84 9.91 27.48
N LEU A 19 11.86 10.29 28.30
CA LEU A 19 11.99 10.45 29.76
C LEU A 19 12.49 9.18 30.48
N ARG A 20 12.05 8.00 30.03
CA ARG A 20 12.44 6.71 30.63
C ARG A 20 13.85 6.28 30.22
N ASN A 21 14.34 6.79 29.11
CA ASN A 21 15.62 6.39 28.52
C ASN A 21 16.73 7.46 28.71
N ARG A 22 16.60 8.35 29.70
CA ARG A 22 17.62 9.35 30.06
C ARG A 22 18.98 8.75 30.40
N ASN A 23 18.97 7.57 31.02
CA ASN A 23 20.19 6.88 31.45
C ASN A 23 20.89 6.12 30.30
N VAL A 24 20.29 6.08 29.11
CA VAL A 24 20.88 5.40 27.96
C VAL A 24 22.02 6.25 27.38
N PRO A 25 23.26 5.72 27.28
CA PRO A 25 24.37 6.46 26.71
C PRO A 25 24.16 6.80 25.23
N GLN A 26 24.67 7.94 24.78
CA GLN A 26 24.58 8.38 23.36
C GLN A 26 25.19 7.36 22.38
N ILE A 27 26.25 6.65 22.79
CA ILE A 27 26.89 5.58 22.00
C ILE A 27 25.88 4.48 21.63
N LYS A 28 25.00 4.10 22.55
CA LYS A 28 23.98 3.08 22.29
C LYS A 28 22.95 3.55 21.26
N TYR A 29 22.56 4.82 21.28
CA TYR A 29 21.68 5.38 20.24
C TYR A 29 22.35 5.41 18.88
N LYS A 30 23.67 5.65 18.83
CA LYS A 30 24.45 5.60 17.59
C LYS A 30 24.52 4.18 17.01
N GLU A 31 24.59 3.15 17.86
CA GLU A 31 24.51 1.75 17.43
C GLU A 31 23.12 1.41 16.91
N LEU A 32 22.07 1.72 17.68
CA LEU A 32 20.68 1.49 17.28
C LEU A 32 20.31 2.21 15.98
N LEU A 33 20.84 3.42 15.76
CA LEU A 33 20.63 4.16 14.52
C LEU A 33 21.15 3.41 13.28
N LYS A 34 22.22 2.60 13.41
CA LYS A 34 22.75 1.81 12.29
C LYS A 34 21.86 0.61 11.95
N GLU A 35 21.06 0.14 12.90
CA GLU A 35 20.15 -0.99 12.71
C GLU A 35 18.85 -0.57 12.00
N ILE A 36 18.56 0.74 11.98
CA ILE A 36 17.37 1.28 11.31
C ILE A 36 17.55 1.18 9.81
N LYS A 37 16.73 0.35 9.16
CA LYS A 37 16.58 0.33 7.71
C LYS A 37 15.68 1.49 7.30
N ALA A 38 16.15 2.33 6.38
CA ALA A 38 15.35 3.44 5.86
C ALA A 38 14.10 2.91 5.13
N GLU A 39 12.94 3.46 5.47
CA GLU A 39 11.70 3.19 4.74
C GLU A 39 11.61 4.12 3.53
N ALA A 40 11.12 3.59 2.41
CA ALA A 40 10.92 4.34 1.18
C ALA A 40 9.45 4.65 0.95
N TYR A 41 9.16 5.85 0.44
CA TYR A 41 7.81 6.19 -0.01
C TYR A 41 7.41 5.31 -1.20
N GLN A 42 6.24 4.67 -1.09
CA GLN A 42 5.60 3.95 -2.19
C GLN A 42 4.57 4.83 -2.90
N PHE A 43 4.07 5.85 -2.19
CA PHE A 43 3.17 6.88 -2.68
C PHE A 43 3.84 8.24 -2.49
N GLN A 44 3.64 9.15 -3.44
CA GLN A 44 4.24 10.48 -3.37
C GLN A 44 3.62 11.28 -2.22
N PRO A 45 4.42 11.79 -1.26
CA PRO A 45 3.94 12.75 -0.27
C PRO A 45 3.74 14.13 -0.92
N CYS A 46 2.77 14.88 -0.42
CA CYS A 46 2.47 16.25 -0.85
C CYS A 46 3.27 17.27 -0.03
N TYR A 47 3.65 16.92 1.20
CA TYR A 47 4.33 17.80 2.14
C TYR A 47 5.61 17.18 2.70
N GLU A 48 6.57 18.02 3.08
CA GLU A 48 7.82 17.62 3.75
C GLU A 48 8.00 18.43 5.04
N VAL A 49 8.49 17.77 6.08
CA VAL A 49 8.85 18.38 7.35
C VAL A 49 10.30 18.89 7.33
N ASP A 50 10.48 20.19 7.17
CA ASP A 50 11.77 20.89 7.30
C ASP A 50 12.01 21.33 8.76
N PHE A 51 12.34 20.36 9.60
CA PHE A 51 12.53 20.56 11.04
C PHE A 51 14.01 20.78 11.41
N PHE A 52 14.23 21.38 12.59
CA PHE A 52 15.56 21.66 13.14
C PHE A 52 16.52 20.46 13.06
N PRO A 53 17.82 20.67 12.83
CA PRO A 53 18.79 19.59 12.79
C PRO A 53 18.94 18.95 14.18
N PRO A 54 19.01 17.60 14.27
CA PRO A 54 19.16 16.91 15.55
C PRO A 54 20.57 17.15 16.12
N HIS A 55 20.65 17.57 17.38
CA HIS A 55 21.91 17.93 18.05
C HIS A 55 22.51 16.78 18.90
N THR A 56 21.76 15.70 19.15
CA THR A 56 22.22 14.51 19.89
C THR A 56 21.99 13.22 19.09
N ASP A 57 22.71 12.15 19.43
CA ASP A 57 22.52 10.84 18.79
C ASP A 57 21.14 10.24 19.14
N MET A 58 20.63 10.52 20.34
CA MET A 58 19.23 10.26 20.71
C MET A 58 18.26 10.96 19.75
N ALA A 59 18.40 12.27 19.53
CA ALA A 59 17.53 13.02 18.63
C ALA A 59 17.61 12.48 17.18
N LYS A 60 18.80 12.09 16.70
CA LYS A 60 18.98 11.44 15.39
C LYS A 60 18.24 10.11 15.31
N TYR A 61 18.38 9.27 16.33
CA TYR A 61 17.71 7.97 16.42
C TYR A 61 16.18 8.10 16.38
N TYR A 62 15.61 8.95 17.24
CA TYR A 62 14.16 9.17 17.25
C TYR A 62 13.66 9.84 15.98
N ARG A 63 14.41 10.78 15.39
CA ARG A 63 14.06 11.36 14.08
C ARG A 63 13.93 10.27 13.01
N ALA A 64 14.91 9.37 12.92
CA ALA A 64 14.88 8.27 11.97
C ALA A 64 13.70 7.31 12.21
N LEU A 65 13.45 6.94 13.47
CA LEU A 65 12.30 6.09 13.83
C LEU A 65 10.95 6.72 13.48
N ILE A 66 10.75 7.98 13.87
CA ILE A 66 9.49 8.71 13.67
C ILE A 66 9.21 8.89 12.18
N LYS A 67 10.24 9.25 11.41
CA LYS A 67 10.15 9.39 9.95
C LYS A 67 9.79 8.06 9.28
N ASN A 68 10.51 6.99 9.61
CA ASN A 68 10.24 5.67 9.01
C ASN A 68 8.84 5.16 9.33
N GLU A 69 8.39 5.34 10.57
CA GLU A 69 7.04 4.95 10.98
C GLU A 69 5.98 5.74 10.20
N ALA A 70 6.18 7.05 10.01
CA ALA A 70 5.27 7.88 9.23
C ALA A 70 5.17 7.41 7.78
N ILE A 71 6.32 7.14 7.15
CA ILE A 71 6.40 6.61 5.78
C ILE A 71 5.66 5.27 5.69
N ARG A 72 5.95 4.34 6.62
CA ARG A 72 5.32 3.02 6.64
C ARG A 72 3.80 3.13 6.79
N TYR A 73 3.35 3.96 7.73
CA TYR A 73 1.93 4.16 7.99
C TYR A 73 1.23 4.82 6.81
N TYR A 74 1.81 5.87 6.21
CA TYR A 74 1.31 6.51 5.01
C TYR A 74 1.14 5.49 3.87
N ASN A 75 2.20 4.73 3.56
CA ASN A 75 2.15 3.69 2.54
C ASN A 75 1.03 2.66 2.81
N GLN A 76 0.87 2.24 4.06
CA GLN A 76 -0.17 1.28 4.46
C GLN A 76 -1.57 1.85 4.25
N ILE A 77 -1.84 3.07 4.69
CA ILE A 77 -3.13 3.75 4.51
C ILE A 77 -3.44 3.93 3.03
N CYS A 78 -2.47 4.45 2.26
CA CYS A 78 -2.64 4.64 0.83
C CYS A 78 -2.94 3.33 0.09
N SER A 79 -2.27 2.22 0.45
CA SER A 79 -2.60 0.90 -0.11
C SER A 79 -4.02 0.48 0.26
N LEU A 80 -4.41 0.58 1.54
CA LEU A 80 -5.73 0.16 2.01
C LEU A 80 -6.87 0.90 1.31
N ILE A 81 -6.73 2.21 1.13
CA ILE A 81 -7.74 3.03 0.45
C ILE A 81 -7.75 2.72 -1.05
N ASN A 82 -6.59 2.58 -1.70
CA ASN A 82 -6.52 2.30 -3.13
C ASN A 82 -6.97 0.88 -3.51
N ASP A 83 -6.77 -0.11 -2.63
CA ASP A 83 -7.15 -1.51 -2.84
C ASP A 83 -8.66 -1.76 -2.61
N SER A 84 -9.34 -0.81 -1.96
CA SER A 84 -10.80 -0.84 -1.76
C SER A 84 -11.53 -0.53 -3.07
N SER A 85 -12.47 -1.38 -3.49
CA SER A 85 -13.25 -1.18 -4.72
C SER A 85 -14.48 -0.28 -4.53
N ASP A 86 -14.93 -0.11 -3.29
CA ASP A 86 -16.14 0.63 -2.94
C ASP A 86 -15.78 2.03 -2.44
N ASN A 87 -16.41 3.06 -3.02
CA ASN A 87 -16.19 4.46 -2.67
C ASN A 87 -16.67 4.77 -1.24
N ASP A 88 -17.73 4.13 -0.76
CA ASP A 88 -18.24 4.34 0.60
C ASP A 88 -17.25 3.78 1.62
N VAL A 89 -16.61 2.65 1.29
CA VAL A 89 -15.54 2.06 2.11
C VAL A 89 -14.31 2.97 2.14
N LYS A 90 -13.94 3.58 1.00
CA LYS A 90 -12.83 4.56 0.95
C LYS A 90 -13.12 5.79 1.81
N GLN A 91 -14.33 6.35 1.70
CA GLN A 91 -14.76 7.47 2.53
C GLN A 91 -14.69 7.12 4.02
N LEU A 92 -15.14 5.92 4.40
CA LEU A 92 -15.05 5.45 5.78
C LEU A 92 -13.60 5.32 6.25
N TRP A 93 -12.70 4.80 5.41
CA TRP A 93 -11.28 4.70 5.74
C TRP A 93 -10.62 6.07 5.92
N VAL A 94 -10.88 7.01 5.01
CA VAL A 94 -10.36 8.37 5.09
C VAL A 94 -10.87 9.05 6.36
N LYS A 95 -12.19 9.01 6.60
CA LYS A 95 -12.80 9.57 7.81
C LYS A 95 -12.21 8.97 9.08
N SER A 96 -12.14 7.65 9.18
CA SER A 96 -11.66 7.00 10.41
C SER A 96 -10.17 7.27 10.65
N THR A 97 -9.38 7.36 9.58
CA THR A 97 -7.95 7.68 9.69
C THR A 97 -7.74 9.12 10.16
N LEU A 98 -8.40 10.10 9.53
CA LEU A 98 -8.23 11.52 9.86
C LEU A 98 -8.89 11.89 11.20
N ASN A 99 -10.16 11.53 11.38
CA ASN A 99 -10.99 12.05 12.47
C ASN A 99 -10.97 11.20 13.74
N ASP A 100 -10.69 9.91 13.63
CA ASP A 100 -10.57 9.06 14.83
C ASP A 100 -9.08 8.92 15.17
N ILE A 101 -8.30 8.30 14.28
CA ILE A 101 -6.94 7.85 14.64
C ILE A 101 -5.95 9.01 14.76
N LEU A 102 -5.82 9.86 13.74
CA LEU A 102 -4.86 10.97 13.76
C LEU A 102 -5.28 12.07 14.73
N SER A 103 -6.57 12.38 14.81
CA SER A 103 -7.11 13.36 15.76
C SER A 103 -6.92 12.93 17.23
N ASP A 104 -7.16 11.65 17.55
CA ASP A 104 -6.85 11.12 18.88
C ASP A 104 -5.35 11.22 19.18
N LYS A 105 -4.51 10.90 18.19
CA LYS A 105 -3.05 11.00 18.33
C LYS A 105 -2.57 12.44 18.49
N PHE A 106 -3.15 13.41 17.80
CA PHE A 106 -2.86 14.83 18.04
C PHE A 106 -3.16 15.22 19.49
N THR A 107 -4.32 14.79 20.00
CA THR A 107 -4.73 15.09 21.37
C THR A 107 -3.80 14.46 22.40
N GLU A 108 -3.37 13.22 22.19
CA GLU A 108 -2.39 12.53 23.04
C GLU A 108 -1.04 13.27 23.07
N VAL A 109 -0.56 13.69 21.89
CA VAL A 109 0.73 14.40 21.75
C VAL A 109 0.66 15.79 22.38
N ALA A 110 -0.41 16.54 22.12
CA ALA A 110 -0.65 17.85 22.70
C ALA A 110 -0.65 17.77 24.24
N SER A 111 -1.36 16.77 24.79
CA SER A 111 -1.44 16.55 26.25
C SER A 111 -0.06 16.27 26.86
N GLU A 112 0.79 15.46 26.21
CA GLU A 112 2.14 15.19 26.71
C GLU A 112 3.08 16.39 26.58
N ILE A 113 2.97 17.17 25.49
CA ILE A 113 3.75 18.40 25.30
C ILE A 113 3.41 19.42 26.39
N GLU A 114 2.12 19.63 26.66
CA GLU A 114 1.65 20.54 27.71
C GLU A 114 2.10 20.06 29.09
N ARG A 115 1.85 18.78 29.41
CA ARG A 115 2.18 18.20 30.72
C ARG A 115 3.68 18.25 31.06
N LEU A 116 4.54 18.09 30.08
CA LEU A 116 6.00 18.07 30.25
C LEU A 116 6.66 19.43 29.97
N ASN A 117 5.87 20.44 29.59
CA ASN A 117 6.34 21.77 29.19
C ASN A 117 7.38 21.75 28.06
N TYR A 118 7.16 20.89 27.05
CA TYR A 118 8.06 20.74 25.90
C TYR A 118 7.76 21.76 24.80
N SER A 119 7.76 23.05 25.13
CA SER A 119 7.57 24.12 24.14
C SER A 119 8.68 24.16 23.09
N ILE A 120 8.34 24.48 21.84
CA ILE A 120 9.28 24.61 20.71
C ILE A 120 10.41 25.63 20.97
N SER A 121 10.19 26.60 21.87
CA SER A 121 11.21 27.58 22.28
C SER A 121 12.44 26.96 22.95
N HIS A 122 12.34 25.71 23.44
CA HIS A 122 13.47 24.99 24.04
C HIS A 122 14.44 24.41 23.00
N ILE A 123 14.04 24.36 21.72
CA ILE A 123 14.84 23.82 20.61
C ILE A 123 15.13 24.84 19.51
N ASP A 124 14.46 26.00 19.50
CA ASP A 124 14.71 27.05 18.51
C ASP A 124 16.07 27.75 18.76
N PRO A 125 17.07 27.56 17.88
CA PRO A 125 18.39 28.17 18.03
C PRO A 125 18.37 29.70 17.92
N LYS A 126 17.30 30.30 17.34
CA LYS A 126 17.17 31.75 17.20
C LYS A 126 16.67 32.42 18.47
N GLN A 127 15.92 31.71 19.32
CA GLN A 127 15.29 32.28 20.51
C GLN A 127 16.13 32.16 21.79
N ASN A 128 17.16 31.29 21.83
CA ASN A 128 18.04 31.18 23.00
C ASN A 128 19.49 30.93 22.57
N HIS A 129 20.40 31.86 22.91
CA HIS A 129 21.84 31.76 22.60
C HIS A 129 22.57 30.61 23.35
N LYS A 130 21.89 29.86 24.21
CA LYS A 130 22.36 28.63 24.85
C LYS A 130 21.18 27.68 25.08
N LEU A 131 21.32 26.40 24.70
CA LEU A 131 20.40 25.34 25.12
C LEU A 131 20.40 25.27 26.65
N LYS A 132 19.28 25.64 27.30
CA LYS A 132 19.17 25.77 28.77
C LYS A 132 19.33 24.44 29.51
N ASP A 133 19.09 23.31 28.84
CA ASP A 133 19.39 21.95 29.30
C ASP A 133 19.39 21.02 28.07
N ILE A 134 20.48 20.27 27.87
CA ILE A 134 20.62 19.33 26.75
C ILE A 134 19.55 18.22 26.85
N THR A 135 19.22 17.78 28.06
CA THR A 135 18.23 16.71 28.29
C THR A 135 16.82 17.19 27.95
N LEU A 136 16.44 18.36 28.43
CA LEU A 136 15.15 18.97 28.09
C LEU A 136 15.04 19.25 26.58
N SER A 137 16.12 19.76 25.97
CA SER A 137 16.18 20.05 24.54
C SER A 137 16.00 18.79 23.67
N GLN A 138 16.75 17.72 23.95
CA GLN A 138 16.63 16.49 23.17
C GLN A 138 15.27 15.82 23.34
N GLU A 139 14.67 15.86 24.53
CA GLU A 139 13.33 15.33 24.77
C GLU A 139 12.28 16.16 24.02
N THR A 140 12.34 17.49 24.15
CA THR A 140 11.46 18.41 23.44
C THR A 140 11.53 18.20 21.93
N TYR A 141 12.74 17.99 21.40
CA TYR A 141 12.95 17.70 19.98
C TYR A 141 12.12 16.50 19.52
N VAL A 142 12.12 15.41 20.29
CA VAL A 142 11.40 14.18 19.91
C VAL A 142 9.89 14.42 19.84
N TYR A 143 9.29 15.06 20.84
CA TYR A 143 7.85 15.28 20.88
C TYR A 143 7.40 16.32 19.85
N GLN A 144 8.16 17.41 19.68
CA GLN A 144 7.84 18.42 18.66
C GLN A 144 8.01 17.84 17.26
N TYR A 145 9.07 17.07 16.98
CA TYR A 145 9.22 16.40 15.69
C TYR A 145 8.08 15.41 15.41
N LEU A 146 7.64 14.65 16.44
CA LEU A 146 6.49 13.75 16.33
C LEU A 146 5.19 14.52 16.01
N LYS A 147 4.97 15.69 16.63
CA LYS A 147 3.87 16.60 16.30
C LYS A 147 3.89 16.99 14.83
N PHE A 148 4.99 17.54 14.32
CA PHE A 148 5.05 17.97 12.91
C PHE A 148 4.92 16.80 11.93
N GLN A 149 5.45 15.63 12.28
CA GLN A 149 5.33 14.44 11.43
C GLN A 149 3.87 13.94 11.36
N LEU A 150 3.10 14.02 12.44
CA LEU A 150 1.66 13.73 12.42
C LEU A 150 0.88 14.76 11.58
N ILE A 151 1.23 16.04 11.67
CA ILE A 151 0.58 17.09 10.88
C ILE A 151 0.84 16.86 9.40
N GLN A 152 2.09 16.58 9.00
CA GLN A 152 2.43 16.21 7.63
C GLN A 152 1.59 15.02 7.15
N LEU A 153 1.52 13.95 7.94
CA LEU A 153 0.76 12.75 7.60
C LEU A 153 -0.73 13.04 7.39
N TYR A 154 -1.33 13.89 8.23
CA TYR A 154 -2.71 14.31 8.09
C TYR A 154 -2.94 15.06 6.77
N LEU A 155 -2.08 16.06 6.49
CA LEU A 155 -2.17 16.87 5.28
C LEU A 155 -1.95 16.04 4.01
N ASP A 156 -0.99 15.11 4.03
CA ASP A 156 -0.72 14.19 2.92
C ASP A 156 -1.93 13.29 2.62
N ILE A 157 -2.55 12.70 3.63
CA ILE A 157 -3.74 11.84 3.45
C ILE A 157 -4.94 12.66 2.99
N GLN A 158 -5.14 13.85 3.55
CA GLN A 158 -6.22 14.75 3.15
C GLN A 158 -6.11 15.15 1.67
N GLU A 159 -4.90 15.48 1.21
CA GLU A 159 -4.66 15.90 -0.17
C GLU A 159 -4.73 14.71 -1.14
N ALA A 160 -4.13 13.56 -0.78
CA ALA A 160 -4.13 12.37 -1.62
C ALA A 160 -5.53 11.78 -1.85
N PHE A 161 -6.48 12.00 -0.93
CA PHE A 161 -7.82 11.43 -0.98
C PHE A 161 -8.93 12.49 -0.88
N GLU A 162 -8.69 13.69 -1.39
CA GLU A 162 -9.63 14.82 -1.36
C GLU A 162 -11.05 14.45 -1.83
N SER A 163 -11.16 13.63 -2.88
CA SER A 163 -12.45 13.20 -3.45
C SER A 163 -13.29 12.31 -2.52
N TYR A 164 -12.71 11.81 -1.43
CA TYR A 164 -13.38 10.96 -0.45
C TYR A 164 -13.50 11.63 0.93
N LEU A 165 -13.19 12.92 1.04
CA LEU A 165 -13.40 13.69 2.26
C LEU A 165 -14.90 13.92 2.49
N ILE A 166 -15.33 13.74 3.75
CA ILE A 166 -16.70 14.04 4.20
C ILE A 166 -16.77 15.42 4.88
N THR A 167 -15.63 15.89 5.41
CA THR A 167 -15.48 17.16 6.10
C THR A 167 -14.59 18.09 5.30
N ASP A 168 -14.72 19.39 5.57
CA ASP A 168 -13.85 20.40 4.96
C ASP A 168 -12.38 20.14 5.26
N LYS A 169 -11.52 20.52 4.31
CA LYS A 169 -10.07 20.43 4.48
C LYS A 169 -9.64 21.30 5.67
N LEU A 170 -8.86 20.73 6.58
CA LEU A 170 -8.16 21.50 7.60
C LEU A 170 -6.83 22.01 7.02
N SER A 171 -6.55 23.29 7.25
CA SER A 171 -5.23 23.85 7.01
C SER A 171 -4.27 23.48 8.16
N GLU A 172 -2.98 23.63 7.93
CA GLU A 172 -1.98 23.51 9.01
C GLU A 172 -2.31 24.45 10.19
N GLU A 173 -2.80 25.65 9.91
CA GLU A 173 -3.18 26.64 10.92
C GLU A 173 -4.36 26.15 11.76
N ASP A 174 -5.38 25.57 11.12
CA ASP A 174 -6.54 24.99 11.80
C ASP A 174 -6.13 23.84 12.71
N ILE A 175 -5.24 22.96 12.25
CA ILE A 175 -4.74 21.82 13.04
C ILE A 175 -3.99 22.33 14.29
N HIS A 176 -3.14 23.34 14.13
CA HIS A 176 -2.41 23.96 15.24
C HIS A 176 -3.35 24.59 16.27
N LEU A 177 -4.35 25.33 15.81
CA LEU A 177 -5.32 25.99 16.69
C LEU A 177 -6.26 24.99 17.38
N GLN A 178 -6.81 24.04 16.63
CA GLN A 178 -7.82 23.10 17.10
C GLN A 178 -7.25 22.08 18.09
N PHE A 179 -6.08 21.50 17.79
CA PHE A 179 -5.55 20.39 18.59
C PHE A 179 -4.44 20.81 19.55
N PHE A 180 -3.61 21.79 19.18
CA PHE A 180 -2.45 22.19 19.98
C PHE A 180 -2.67 23.51 20.74
N LYS A 181 -3.77 24.23 20.48
CA LYS A 181 -4.10 25.52 21.11
C LYS A 181 -2.98 26.55 20.97
N GLU A 182 -2.22 26.47 19.89
CA GLU A 182 -1.06 27.30 19.60
C GLU A 182 -1.24 27.92 18.21
N PRO A 183 -0.78 29.16 17.98
CA PRO A 183 -0.68 29.68 16.63
C PRO A 183 0.35 28.87 15.84
N LYS A 184 0.17 28.81 14.51
CA LYS A 184 1.17 28.23 13.61
C LYS A 184 2.54 28.91 13.86
N PRO A 185 3.64 28.16 13.97
CA PRO A 185 4.97 28.74 14.12
C PRO A 185 5.30 29.65 12.93
N ASN A 186 5.95 30.79 13.19
CA ASN A 186 6.39 31.72 12.15
C ASN A 186 7.39 31.11 11.15
N GLN A 187 8.03 30.00 11.50
CA GLN A 187 8.89 29.25 10.59
C GLN A 187 8.06 28.21 9.84
N LEU A 188 8.17 28.19 8.52
CA LEU A 188 7.57 27.17 7.65
C LEU A 188 8.30 25.84 7.87
N LEU A 189 7.90 25.11 8.92
CA LEU A 189 8.44 23.80 9.27
C LEU A 189 7.79 22.67 8.45
N ILE A 190 6.69 22.96 7.77
CA ILE A 190 6.06 22.12 6.76
C ILE A 190 6.10 22.89 5.44
N LYS A 191 6.62 22.24 4.40
CA LYS A 191 6.71 22.78 3.04
C LYS A 191 6.05 21.82 2.08
N GLU A 192 5.63 22.32 0.92
CA GLU A 192 5.24 21.44 -0.19
C GLU A 192 6.46 20.60 -0.58
N SER A 193 6.26 19.29 -0.68
CA SER A 193 7.29 18.37 -1.16
C SER A 193 7.58 18.68 -2.62
N GLU A 194 8.86 18.84 -2.96
CA GLU A 194 9.26 18.79 -4.37
C GLU A 194 8.81 17.44 -4.94
N LYS A 195 8.23 17.47 -6.15
CA LYS A 195 7.85 16.23 -6.85
C LYS A 195 9.12 15.45 -7.10
N ILE A 196 9.37 14.44 -6.27
CA ILE A 196 10.44 13.50 -6.50
C ILE A 196 10.09 12.80 -7.80
N GLU A 197 10.97 12.86 -8.80
CA GLU A 197 10.96 11.89 -9.90
C GLU A 197 11.25 10.53 -9.27
N MET A 198 10.24 9.90 -8.69
CA MET A 198 10.38 8.59 -8.09
C MET A 198 10.85 7.65 -9.21
N PRO A 199 11.89 6.82 -9.01
CA PRO A 199 11.89 5.54 -9.68
C PRO A 199 10.64 4.86 -9.20
N ILE A 200 9.63 4.86 -10.06
CA ILE A 200 8.35 4.25 -9.80
C ILE A 200 8.70 2.78 -9.49
N VAL A 201 8.75 2.40 -8.22
CA VAL A 201 8.40 1.02 -7.86
C VAL A 201 6.89 0.96 -7.98
N THR A 202 6.44 1.17 -9.21
CA THR A 202 5.23 0.59 -9.71
C THR A 202 5.43 -0.89 -9.42
N ASN A 203 4.73 -1.40 -8.42
CA ASN A 203 3.88 -2.55 -8.73
C ASN A 203 3.37 -2.26 -10.13
N THR A 204 3.85 -3.00 -11.12
CA THR A 204 3.61 -2.77 -12.53
C THR A 204 2.11 -2.85 -12.81
N LYS A 205 1.36 -1.81 -12.44
CA LYS A 205 0.45 -1.16 -13.37
C LYS A 205 1.39 -0.59 -14.40
N LYS A 206 1.77 -1.46 -15.36
CA LYS A 206 2.01 -0.98 -16.71
C LYS A 206 0.89 0.01 -16.98
N GLU A 207 1.26 1.13 -17.59
CA GLU A 207 0.34 1.97 -18.36
C GLU A 207 -0.84 1.12 -18.78
N LYS A 208 -2.08 1.57 -18.54
CA LYS A 208 -3.28 0.92 -19.09
C LYS A 208 -3.00 0.65 -20.56
N SER A 209 -2.45 -0.52 -20.83
CA SER A 209 -2.17 -0.94 -22.17
C SER A 209 -3.57 -1.16 -22.67
N SER A 210 -3.78 -0.76 -23.90
CA SER A 210 -5.01 -0.97 -24.63
C SER A 210 -5.24 -2.47 -24.90
N PHE A 211 -5.00 -3.35 -23.92
CA PHE A 211 -5.42 -4.74 -23.98
C PHE A 211 -6.94 -4.74 -24.04
N LYS A 212 -7.44 -4.94 -25.26
CA LYS A 212 -8.85 -5.07 -25.55
C LYS A 212 -9.14 -6.57 -25.64
N PRO A 213 -9.93 -7.14 -24.72
CA PRO A 213 -10.33 -8.52 -24.80
C PRO A 213 -10.97 -8.82 -26.16
N ILE A 214 -10.50 -9.86 -26.84
CA ILE A 214 -11.05 -10.36 -28.09
C ILE A 214 -12.12 -11.40 -27.72
N TYR A 215 -13.38 -11.06 -27.98
CA TYR A 215 -14.54 -11.91 -27.69
C TYR A 215 -14.83 -12.97 -28.77
N GLU A 216 -13.78 -13.39 -29.47
CA GLU A 216 -13.81 -14.33 -30.59
C GLU A 216 -12.58 -15.25 -30.53
N ASP A 217 -12.57 -16.27 -31.38
CA ASP A 217 -11.42 -17.15 -31.54
C ASP A 217 -10.25 -16.39 -32.19
N ILE A 218 -9.05 -16.60 -31.64
CA ILE A 218 -7.82 -16.00 -32.15
C ILE A 218 -7.33 -16.86 -33.32
N GLN A 219 -6.76 -16.24 -34.36
CA GLN A 219 -6.43 -16.87 -35.64
C GLN A 219 -5.49 -18.10 -35.57
N HIS A 220 -4.89 -18.41 -34.41
CA HIS A 220 -4.03 -19.59 -34.21
C HIS A 220 -4.76 -20.83 -33.65
N ILE A 221 -6.06 -20.74 -33.33
CA ILE A 221 -6.85 -21.87 -32.82
C ILE A 221 -7.23 -22.78 -34.00
N HIS A 222 -6.32 -23.68 -34.38
CA HIS A 222 -6.50 -24.53 -35.55
C HIS A 222 -6.95 -25.96 -35.21
N ASN A 223 -6.90 -26.42 -33.95
CA ASN A 223 -7.03 -27.85 -33.60
C ASN A 223 -7.83 -28.15 -32.31
N SER A 224 -8.64 -27.21 -31.85
CA SER A 224 -9.50 -27.39 -30.68
C SER A 224 -10.84 -28.04 -31.06
N LYS A 225 -11.43 -28.83 -30.16
CA LYS A 225 -12.82 -29.34 -30.28
C LYS A 225 -13.86 -28.30 -29.81
N ALA A 226 -13.38 -27.13 -29.41
CA ALA A 226 -14.14 -26.12 -28.71
C ALA A 226 -13.73 -24.75 -29.23
N ASP A 227 -14.73 -23.87 -29.35
CA ASP A 227 -14.62 -22.52 -29.90
C ASP A 227 -14.95 -21.51 -28.80
N TYR A 228 -14.75 -20.21 -29.05
CA TYR A 228 -15.03 -19.15 -28.06
C TYR A 228 -16.47 -19.18 -27.51
N SER A 229 -17.41 -19.76 -28.27
CA SER A 229 -18.81 -19.96 -27.88
C SER A 229 -19.02 -20.83 -26.63
N ILE A 230 -18.00 -21.58 -26.18
CA ILE A 230 -18.07 -22.35 -24.94
C ILE A 230 -18.02 -21.46 -23.69
N ILE A 231 -17.56 -20.22 -23.78
CA ILE A 231 -17.44 -19.33 -22.62
C ILE A 231 -18.85 -18.85 -22.22
N TYR A 232 -19.23 -19.04 -20.95
CA TYR A 232 -20.58 -18.72 -20.50
C TYR A 232 -20.84 -17.21 -20.47
N ASN A 233 -19.93 -16.45 -19.84
CA ASN A 233 -19.95 -15.00 -19.78
C ASN A 233 -18.65 -14.46 -20.37
N GLN A 234 -18.74 -13.98 -21.61
CA GLN A 234 -17.60 -13.49 -22.37
C GLN A 234 -16.97 -12.24 -21.75
N GLN A 235 -17.78 -11.36 -21.15
CA GLN A 235 -17.27 -10.14 -20.49
C GLN A 235 -16.42 -10.48 -19.27
N LEU A 236 -16.93 -11.34 -18.38
CA LEU A 236 -16.18 -11.79 -17.20
C LEU A 236 -14.90 -12.54 -17.59
N PHE A 237 -14.95 -13.33 -18.67
CA PHE A 237 -13.75 -13.97 -19.18
C PHE A 237 -12.74 -12.96 -19.75
N GLY A 238 -13.21 -11.92 -20.44
CA GLY A 238 -12.35 -10.83 -20.90
C GLY A 238 -11.69 -10.05 -19.76
N GLU A 239 -12.36 -9.88 -18.62
CA GLU A 239 -11.75 -9.32 -17.41
C GLU A 239 -10.62 -10.20 -16.89
N VAL A 240 -10.81 -11.52 -16.89
CA VAL A 240 -9.76 -12.48 -16.53
C VAL A 240 -8.56 -12.38 -17.48
N GLU A 241 -8.80 -12.23 -18.78
CA GLU A 241 -7.72 -12.03 -19.76
C GLU A 241 -6.97 -10.71 -19.53
N ALA A 242 -7.67 -9.64 -19.18
CA ALA A 242 -7.05 -8.37 -18.79
C ALA A 242 -6.17 -8.54 -17.54
N GLN A 243 -6.63 -9.30 -16.55
CA GLN A 243 -5.83 -9.62 -15.37
C GLN A 243 -4.60 -10.48 -15.73
N LEU A 244 -4.73 -11.49 -16.59
CA LEU A 244 -3.57 -12.27 -17.06
C LEU A 244 -2.52 -11.38 -17.76
N TYR A 245 -2.96 -10.38 -18.52
CA TYR A 245 -2.08 -9.41 -19.15
C TYR A 245 -1.41 -8.48 -18.13
N GLU A 246 -2.18 -7.95 -17.16
CA GLU A 246 -1.67 -7.07 -16.08
C GLU A 246 -0.56 -7.76 -15.28
N TYR A 247 -0.70 -9.05 -15.01
CA TYR A 247 0.29 -9.85 -14.29
C TYR A 247 1.44 -10.39 -15.16
N ASP A 248 1.55 -9.92 -16.41
CA ASP A 248 2.58 -10.32 -17.39
C ASP A 248 2.63 -11.84 -17.65
N ILE A 249 1.49 -12.51 -17.52
CA ILE A 249 1.34 -13.94 -17.84
C ILE A 249 1.13 -14.12 -19.34
N ILE A 250 0.41 -13.18 -19.98
CA ILE A 250 0.19 -13.14 -21.43
C ILE A 250 0.63 -11.77 -22.01
N GLY A 251 0.98 -11.76 -23.29
CA GLY A 251 1.25 -10.57 -24.08
C GLY A 251 0.01 -9.90 -24.66
N ILE A 252 0.19 -8.76 -25.33
CA ILE A 252 -0.90 -8.03 -26.02
C ILE A 252 -1.41 -8.80 -27.24
N ASP A 253 -0.56 -9.68 -27.77
CA ASP A 253 -0.78 -10.66 -28.82
C ASP A 253 -1.35 -11.98 -28.29
N TYR A 254 -1.75 -12.04 -27.02
CA TYR A 254 -2.24 -13.23 -26.32
C TYR A 254 -1.20 -14.35 -26.12
N PHE A 255 0.05 -14.17 -26.55
CA PHE A 255 1.07 -15.19 -26.35
C PHE A 255 1.52 -15.27 -24.89
N PHE A 256 1.64 -16.50 -24.39
CA PHE A 256 2.12 -16.75 -23.05
C PHE A 256 3.57 -16.30 -22.83
N LYS A 257 3.81 -15.60 -21.72
CA LYS A 257 5.13 -15.13 -21.31
C LYS A 257 5.76 -16.08 -20.29
N LYS A 258 6.82 -16.76 -20.74
CA LYS A 258 7.54 -17.71 -19.90
C LYS A 258 8.44 -17.00 -18.87
N SER A 259 8.05 -17.06 -17.60
CA SER A 259 8.86 -16.61 -16.47
C SER A 259 9.16 -17.76 -15.51
N LYS A 260 10.44 -18.12 -15.37
CA LYS A 260 10.90 -19.12 -14.38
C LYS A 260 10.89 -18.56 -12.95
N LYS A 261 11.07 -17.25 -12.77
CA LYS A 261 11.10 -16.60 -11.46
C LYS A 261 9.70 -16.50 -10.84
N GLN A 262 8.69 -16.27 -11.65
CA GLN A 262 7.29 -16.15 -11.20
C GLN A 262 6.49 -17.45 -11.33
N SER A 263 7.05 -18.46 -12.02
CA SER A 263 6.39 -19.75 -12.30
C SER A 263 5.08 -19.59 -13.08
N ASN A 264 5.09 -18.76 -14.13
CA ASN A 264 3.88 -18.40 -14.90
C ASN A 264 3.14 -19.61 -15.48
N HIS A 265 3.83 -20.72 -15.80
CA HIS A 265 3.18 -21.94 -16.26
C HIS A 265 2.27 -22.55 -15.18
N THR A 266 2.72 -22.55 -13.93
CA THR A 266 1.94 -23.06 -12.79
C THR A 266 0.79 -22.11 -12.48
N LEU A 267 1.02 -20.80 -12.54
CA LEU A 267 -0.01 -19.78 -12.33
C LEU A 267 -1.13 -19.87 -13.37
N LEU A 268 -0.76 -20.04 -14.64
CA LEU A 268 -1.73 -20.19 -15.73
C LEU A 268 -2.52 -21.49 -15.61
N ALA A 269 -1.84 -22.61 -15.31
CA ALA A 269 -2.51 -23.89 -15.07
C ALA A 269 -3.47 -23.83 -13.87
N ALA A 270 -3.09 -23.14 -12.78
CA ALA A 270 -3.95 -22.89 -11.63
C ALA A 270 -5.19 -22.08 -12.03
N THR A 271 -4.98 -21.01 -12.80
CA THR A 271 -6.06 -20.17 -13.32
C THR A 271 -7.07 -21.00 -14.12
N PHE A 272 -6.59 -21.86 -15.03
CA PHE A 272 -7.48 -22.72 -15.82
C PHE A 272 -8.33 -23.63 -14.93
N LYS A 273 -7.72 -24.22 -13.90
CA LYS A 273 -8.42 -25.11 -12.98
C LYS A 273 -9.49 -24.37 -12.18
N VAL A 274 -9.16 -23.19 -11.65
CA VAL A 274 -10.11 -22.31 -10.94
C VAL A 274 -11.29 -21.89 -11.83
N LEU A 275 -11.04 -21.54 -13.10
CA LEU A 275 -12.11 -21.16 -14.03
C LEU A 275 -13.04 -22.33 -14.38
N ILE A 276 -12.47 -23.52 -14.58
CA ILE A 276 -13.22 -24.74 -14.86
C ILE A 276 -14.08 -25.13 -13.64
N GLU A 277 -13.51 -25.10 -12.43
CA GLU A 277 -14.23 -25.39 -11.17
C GLU A 277 -15.36 -24.40 -10.90
N ASN A 278 -15.16 -23.13 -11.28
CA ASN A 278 -16.17 -22.07 -11.14
C ASN A 278 -17.18 -22.00 -12.30
N ASN A 279 -17.25 -23.02 -13.17
CA ASN A 279 -18.21 -23.14 -14.27
C ASN A 279 -18.16 -22.00 -15.33
N TYR A 280 -16.98 -21.44 -15.62
CA TYR A 280 -16.85 -20.39 -16.65
C TYR A 280 -17.10 -20.90 -18.09
N PHE A 281 -17.11 -22.22 -18.29
CA PHE A 281 -17.24 -22.85 -19.59
C PHE A 281 -18.45 -23.79 -19.64
N ARG A 282 -19.21 -23.69 -20.73
CA ARG A 282 -20.29 -24.58 -21.10
C ARG A 282 -19.70 -25.94 -21.48
N ARG A 283 -20.13 -26.97 -20.76
CA ARG A 283 -19.73 -28.36 -21.06
C ARG A 283 -20.51 -28.96 -22.24
N ASN A 284 -21.67 -28.41 -22.58
CA ASN A 284 -22.47 -28.85 -23.72
C ASN A 284 -22.27 -27.85 -24.87
N ILE A 285 -21.80 -28.34 -26.01
CA ILE A 285 -21.72 -27.53 -27.24
C ILE A 285 -23.13 -27.44 -27.83
N ILE A 286 -23.56 -26.22 -28.17
CA ILE A 286 -24.87 -25.99 -28.79
C ILE A 286 -24.89 -26.72 -30.13
N GLY A 287 -25.80 -27.70 -30.28
CA GLY A 287 -25.94 -28.50 -31.51
C GLY A 287 -25.12 -29.80 -31.57
N SER A 288 -24.40 -30.19 -30.51
CA SER A 288 -23.69 -31.47 -30.43
C SER A 288 -24.05 -32.24 -29.16
N HIS A 289 -24.21 -33.57 -29.28
CA HIS A 289 -24.41 -34.46 -28.13
C HIS A 289 -23.13 -34.72 -27.31
N GLN A 290 -21.99 -34.17 -27.74
CA GLN A 290 -20.72 -34.37 -27.06
C GLN A 290 -20.55 -33.40 -25.89
N LYS A 291 -20.18 -33.94 -24.73
CA LYS A 291 -19.81 -33.17 -23.54
C LYS A 291 -18.30 -32.92 -23.54
N LEU A 292 -17.91 -31.66 -23.40
CA LEU A 292 -16.53 -31.25 -23.23
C LEU A 292 -16.02 -31.68 -21.85
N LYS A 293 -14.83 -32.30 -21.84
CA LYS A 293 -14.10 -32.61 -20.61
C LYS A 293 -13.20 -31.44 -20.25
N ASP A 294 -12.77 -31.38 -18.99
CA ASP A 294 -11.83 -30.36 -18.50
C ASP A 294 -10.52 -30.36 -19.32
N THR A 295 -10.11 -31.54 -19.82
CA THR A 295 -8.94 -31.67 -20.71
C THR A 295 -9.12 -30.99 -22.06
N ASP A 296 -10.36 -30.96 -22.58
CA ASP A 296 -10.70 -30.33 -23.85
C ASP A 296 -10.74 -28.80 -23.69
N ILE A 297 -11.31 -28.31 -22.58
CA ILE A 297 -11.31 -26.88 -22.22
C ILE A 297 -9.89 -26.38 -22.00
N ARG A 298 -9.06 -27.12 -21.25
CA ARG A 298 -7.63 -26.78 -21.10
C ARG A 298 -6.91 -26.77 -22.45
N LYS A 299 -7.19 -27.71 -23.35
CA LYS A 299 -6.55 -27.74 -24.68
C LYS A 299 -6.90 -26.49 -25.49
N TYR A 300 -8.17 -26.06 -25.44
CA TYR A 300 -8.60 -24.81 -26.06
C TYR A 300 -7.83 -23.60 -25.50
N LEU A 301 -7.73 -23.47 -24.17
CA LEU A 301 -7.00 -22.37 -23.52
C LEU A 301 -5.50 -22.41 -23.85
N ASP A 302 -4.89 -23.59 -23.87
CA ASP A 302 -3.49 -23.79 -24.28
C ASP A 302 -3.25 -23.31 -25.72
N GLU A 303 -4.15 -23.63 -26.64
CA GLU A 303 -4.08 -23.15 -28.03
C GLU A 303 -4.26 -21.62 -28.11
N ARG A 304 -5.24 -21.07 -27.36
CA ARG A 304 -5.51 -19.63 -27.31
C ARG A 304 -4.31 -18.80 -26.85
N TYR A 305 -3.53 -19.29 -25.89
CA TYR A 305 -2.35 -18.59 -25.37
C TYR A 305 -1.01 -19.13 -25.92
N SER A 306 -1.06 -20.04 -26.90
CA SER A 306 0.11 -20.73 -27.50
C SER A 306 1.08 -21.30 -26.48
N VAL A 307 0.54 -22.10 -25.55
CA VAL A 307 1.27 -22.69 -24.43
C VAL A 307 0.87 -24.14 -24.25
N ASP A 308 1.79 -24.98 -23.75
CA ASP A 308 1.47 -26.31 -23.27
C ASP A 308 1.52 -26.33 -21.74
N THR A 309 0.35 -26.43 -21.10
CA THR A 309 0.21 -26.58 -19.65
C THR A 309 -0.16 -28.00 -19.23
N SER A 310 -0.11 -28.98 -20.15
CA SER A 310 -0.61 -30.35 -19.92
C SER A 310 -0.04 -31.03 -18.68
N GLN A 311 1.27 -30.92 -18.45
CA GLN A 311 1.93 -31.55 -17.31
C GLN A 311 1.58 -30.85 -15.99
N GLN A 312 1.57 -29.52 -16.01
CA GLN A 312 1.31 -28.67 -14.84
C GLN A 312 -0.14 -28.80 -14.41
N PHE A 313 -1.08 -28.75 -15.36
CA PHE A 313 -2.51 -28.92 -15.10
C PHE A 313 -2.84 -30.28 -14.46
N ARG A 314 -2.13 -31.35 -14.87
CA ARG A 314 -2.33 -32.69 -14.29
C ARG A 314 -1.71 -32.88 -12.91
N ARG A 315 -0.60 -32.20 -12.63
CA ARG A 315 0.20 -32.38 -11.41
C ARG A 315 -0.02 -31.31 -10.36
N ILE A 316 -0.82 -30.28 -10.66
CA ILE A 316 -1.03 -29.16 -9.75
C ILE A 316 -1.76 -29.63 -8.49
N THR A 317 -1.16 -29.35 -7.33
CA THR A 317 -1.74 -29.64 -6.02
C THR A 317 -2.59 -28.47 -5.53
N ASP A 318 -3.50 -28.73 -4.59
CA ASP A 318 -4.36 -27.67 -4.04
C ASP A 318 -3.53 -26.61 -3.29
N GLU A 319 -2.42 -27.00 -2.65
CA GLU A 319 -1.45 -26.06 -2.08
C GLU A 319 -0.85 -25.10 -3.12
N GLN A 320 -0.60 -25.58 -4.34
CA GLN A 320 -0.07 -24.75 -5.42
C GLN A 320 -1.14 -23.81 -5.99
N ILE A 321 -2.41 -24.20 -5.93
CA ILE A 321 -3.54 -23.33 -6.28
C ILE A 321 -3.68 -22.21 -5.24
N GLU A 322 -3.60 -22.54 -3.95
CA GLU A 322 -3.62 -21.53 -2.87
C GLU A 322 -2.42 -20.58 -2.96
N GLN A 323 -1.22 -21.09 -3.25
CA GLN A 323 -0.06 -20.24 -3.55
C GLN A 323 -0.28 -19.37 -4.78
N ALA A 324 -0.99 -19.86 -5.80
CA ALA A 324 -1.35 -19.07 -6.97
C ALA A 324 -2.35 -17.97 -6.61
N LYS A 325 -3.33 -18.23 -5.74
CA LYS A 325 -4.26 -17.20 -5.22
C LYS A 325 -3.57 -16.12 -4.40
N ILE A 326 -2.57 -16.48 -3.60
CA ILE A 326 -1.75 -15.49 -2.88
C ILE A 326 -0.99 -14.59 -3.87
N LYS A 327 -0.46 -15.16 -4.95
CA LYS A 327 0.27 -14.42 -5.99
C LYS A 327 -0.64 -13.65 -6.94
N LEU A 328 -1.85 -14.15 -7.17
CA LEU A 328 -2.89 -13.58 -8.02
C LEU A 328 -4.17 -13.38 -7.18
N PRO A 329 -4.24 -12.33 -6.35
CA PRO A 329 -5.37 -12.12 -5.44
C PRO A 329 -6.74 -12.02 -6.12
N TRP A 330 -6.78 -11.71 -7.42
CA TRP A 330 -8.01 -11.69 -8.21
C TRP A 330 -8.59 -13.09 -8.45
N LEU A 331 -7.78 -14.16 -8.41
CA LEU A 331 -8.26 -15.54 -8.55
C LEU A 331 -9.24 -15.93 -7.44
N ASP A 332 -9.07 -15.41 -6.23
CA ASP A 332 -9.96 -15.69 -5.09
C ASP A 332 -11.28 -14.91 -5.19
N LYS A 333 -11.29 -13.85 -6.01
CA LYS A 333 -12.48 -13.03 -6.29
C LYS A 333 -13.32 -13.58 -7.46
N ILE A 334 -12.84 -14.61 -8.15
CA ILE A 334 -13.58 -15.29 -9.23
C ILE A 334 -14.80 -15.97 -8.61
N ARG A 335 -15.99 -15.54 -9.02
CA ARG A 335 -17.25 -16.08 -8.51
C ARG A 335 -17.68 -17.28 -9.33
N ARG A 336 -18.22 -18.29 -8.66
CA ARG A 336 -18.88 -19.41 -9.34
C ARG A 336 -20.08 -18.91 -10.15
N ILE A 337 -20.11 -19.25 -11.44
CA ILE A 337 -21.24 -18.95 -12.31
C ILE A 337 -22.28 -20.07 -12.10
N SER A 338 -23.51 -19.66 -11.78
CA SER A 338 -24.64 -20.55 -11.50
C SER A 338 -25.32 -20.99 -12.79
#